data_AF-A0A523WYL6-F1
#
_entry.id   AF-A0A523WYL6-F1
#
_cell.length_a   1.000
_cell.length_b   1.000
_cell.length_c   1.000
_cell.angle_alpha   90.00
_cell.angle_beta   90.00
_cell.angle_gamma   90.00
#
_symmetry.space_group_name_H-M   'P 1'
#
loop_
_entity.id
_entity.type
_entity.pdbx_description
1 polymer ?
#
loop_
_entity_poly.entity_id
_entity_poly.type
_entity_poly.pdbx_seq_one_letter_code
_entity_poly.pdbx_strand_id
1 'polypeptide(L)'
;MTLDGDDIRRNMLQILYAQMKQSPEDPWVSREALSRLLGVTDEVLNESVSHFEGQGFLDAEGDPWEKVRLSLKGVTALDARARSYCPNL
;
A
#
# COMPACT_ATOMS: atom_id res chain seq x y z
N MET A 1 -11.40 -5.17 19.48
CA MET A 1 -10.19 -4.38 19.15
C MET A 1 -10.43 -3.77 17.79
N THR A 2 -10.66 -2.46 17.74
CA THR A 2 -10.74 -1.73 16.47
C THR A 2 -9.31 -1.60 15.97
N LEU A 3 -9.00 -2.06 14.75
CA LEU A 3 -7.72 -1.77 14.12
C LEU A 3 -7.54 -0.24 14.09
N ASP A 4 -6.43 0.25 14.63
CA ASP A 4 -6.10 1.68 14.56
C ASP A 4 -5.89 2.07 13.08
N GLY A 5 -6.29 3.27 12.70
CA GLY A 5 -6.12 3.75 11.32
C GLY A 5 -4.65 3.71 10.87
N ASP A 6 -3.71 3.86 11.80
CA ASP A 6 -2.28 3.70 11.52
C ASP A 6 -1.88 2.26 11.18
N ASP A 7 -2.47 1.26 11.84
CA ASP A 7 -2.20 -0.16 11.56
C ASP A 7 -2.75 -0.55 10.19
N ILE A 8 -3.93 -0.05 9.83
CA ILE A 8 -4.55 -0.30 8.52
C ILE A 8 -3.67 0.27 7.40
N ARG A 9 -3.24 1.53 7.55
CA ARG A 9 -2.32 2.20 6.62
C ARG A 9 -1.00 1.44 6.49
N ARG A 10 -0.43 0.98 7.59
CA ARG A 10 0.82 0.21 7.61
C ARG A 10 0.67 -1.13 6.90
N ASN A 11 -0.38 -1.88 7.22
CA ASN A 11 -0.65 -3.18 6.62
C ASN A 11 -0.92 -3.04 5.11
N MET A 12 -1.62 -1.98 4.69
CA MET A 12 -1.81 -1.69 3.27
C MET A 12 -0.49 -1.50 2.54
N LEU A 13 0.43 -0.68 3.07
CA LEU A 13 1.75 -0.51 2.46
C LEU A 13 2.55 -1.82 2.39
N GLN A 14 2.43 -2.69 3.40
CA GLN A 14 3.09 -4.01 3.40
C GLN A 14 2.52 -4.92 2.31
N ILE A 15 1.20 -4.95 2.13
CA ILE A 15 0.54 -5.74 1.07
C ILE A 15 1.02 -5.26 -0.30
N LEU A 16 0.99 -3.95 -0.55
CA LEU A 16 1.39 -3.39 -1.84
C LEU A 16 2.88 -3.61 -2.12
N TYR A 17 3.72 -3.54 -1.09
CA TYR A 17 5.15 -3.84 -1.21
C TYR A 17 5.39 -5.33 -1.49
N ALA A 18 4.67 -6.22 -0.82
CA ALA A 18 4.76 -7.65 -1.08
C ALA A 18 4.32 -8.00 -2.50
N GLN A 19 3.21 -7.42 -2.98
CA GLN A 19 2.75 -7.58 -4.37
C GLN A 19 3.84 -7.15 -5.36
N MET A 20 4.43 -5.97 -5.16
CA MET A 20 5.47 -5.45 -6.04
C MET A 20 6.73 -6.33 -6.07
N LYS A 21 7.08 -6.99 -4.96
CA LYS A 21 8.22 -7.92 -4.93
C LYS A 21 7.90 -9.29 -5.53
N GLN A 22 6.67 -9.77 -5.40
CA GLN A 22 6.25 -11.09 -5.91
C GLN A 22 5.96 -11.06 -7.41
N SER A 23 5.33 -9.98 -7.89
CA SER A 23 4.91 -9.79 -9.27
C SER A 23 5.28 -8.38 -9.74
N PRO A 24 6.57 -8.11 -10.00
CA PRO A 24 7.01 -6.79 -10.45
C PRO A 24 6.44 -6.43 -11.83
N GLU A 25 6.04 -7.42 -12.65
CA GLU A 25 5.36 -7.17 -13.93
C GLU A 25 3.89 -6.72 -13.77
N ASP A 26 3.25 -7.06 -12.64
CA ASP A 26 1.89 -6.63 -12.30
C ASP A 26 1.78 -6.24 -10.82
N PRO A 27 2.30 -5.06 -10.45
CA PRO A 27 2.35 -4.61 -9.06
C PRO A 27 1.02 -4.04 -8.57
N TRP A 28 -0.04 -4.10 -9.39
CA TRP A 28 -1.34 -3.54 -9.08
C TRP A 28 -2.13 -4.46 -8.15
N VAL A 29 -2.79 -3.87 -7.16
CA VAL A 29 -3.71 -4.58 -6.27
C VAL A 29 -5.09 -3.97 -6.41
N SER A 30 -6.09 -4.81 -6.67
CA SER A 30 -7.48 -4.35 -6.77
C SER A 30 -8.01 -3.93 -5.41
N ARG A 31 -8.97 -3.00 -5.44
CA ARG A 31 -9.71 -2.55 -4.25
C ARG A 31 -10.36 -3.70 -3.49
N GLU A 32 -10.97 -4.64 -4.21
CA GLU A 32 -11.59 -5.84 -3.64
C GLU A 32 -10.58 -6.72 -2.89
N ALA A 33 -9.38 -6.89 -3.45
CA ALA A 33 -8.32 -7.64 -2.81
C ALA A 33 -7.85 -6.97 -1.53
N LEU A 34 -7.65 -5.64 -1.54
CA LEU A 34 -7.28 -4.89 -0.34
C LEU A 34 -8.36 -4.96 0.74
N SER A 35 -9.63 -4.80 0.38
CA SER A 35 -10.76 -4.92 1.30
C SER A 35 -10.79 -6.28 1.99
N ARG A 36 -10.62 -7.36 1.21
CA ARG A 36 -10.57 -8.73 1.73
C ARG A 36 -9.35 -8.99 2.62
N LEU A 37 -8.17 -8.52 2.23
CA LEU A 37 -6.92 -8.75 2.96
C LEU A 37 -6.85 -7.98 4.27
N LEU A 38 -7.36 -6.74 4.29
CA LEU A 38 -7.34 -5.87 5.46
C LEU A 38 -8.57 -6.07 6.36
N GLY A 39 -9.67 -6.61 5.82
CA GLY A 39 -10.92 -6.81 6.56
C GLY A 39 -11.59 -5.49 6.97
N VAL A 40 -11.49 -4.47 6.12
CA VAL A 40 -11.97 -3.10 6.38
C VAL A 40 -13.00 -2.65 5.35
N THR A 41 -13.76 -1.60 5.68
CA THR A 41 -14.74 -1.01 4.76
C THR A 41 -14.08 -0.18 3.66
N ASP A 42 -14.83 0.04 2.58
CA ASP A 42 -14.43 0.87 1.45
C ASP A 42 -14.14 2.34 1.83
N GLU A 43 -14.81 2.87 2.85
CA GLU A 43 -14.56 4.21 3.39
C GLU A 43 -13.15 4.30 3.98
N VAL A 44 -12.77 3.33 4.80
CA VAL A 44 -11.44 3.29 5.42
C VAL A 44 -10.34 3.07 4.39
N LEU A 45 -10.60 2.26 3.36
CA LEU A 45 -9.67 2.13 2.22
C LEU A 45 -9.52 3.44 1.48
N ASN A 46 -10.62 4.12 1.17
CA ASN A 46 -10.58 5.40 0.45
C ASN A 46 -9.80 6.45 1.23
N GLU A 47 -10.05 6.60 2.53
CA GLU A 47 -9.28 7.52 3.38
C GLU A 47 -7.79 7.17 3.35
N SER A 48 -7.45 5.89 3.43
CA SER A 48 -6.06 5.43 3.43
C SER A 48 -5.38 5.65 2.09
N VAL A 49 -6.06 5.36 0.98
CA VAL A 49 -5.54 5.57 -0.38
C VAL A 49 -5.36 7.05 -0.66
N SER A 50 -6.38 7.89 -0.43
CA SER A 50 -6.29 9.34 -0.62
C SER A 50 -5.19 9.97 0.24
N HIS A 51 -4.98 9.48 1.47
CA HIS A 51 -3.90 9.94 2.33
C HIS A 51 -2.51 9.71 1.73
N PHE A 52 -2.26 8.53 1.14
CA PHE A 52 -0.96 8.21 0.56
C PHE A 52 -0.79 8.71 -0.86
N GLU A 53 -1.85 8.77 -1.65
CA GLU A 53 -1.87 9.42 -2.96
C GLU A 53 -1.52 10.90 -2.83
N GLY A 54 -2.12 11.62 -1.85
CA GLY A 54 -1.77 13.01 -1.55
C GLY A 54 -0.31 13.22 -1.12
N GLN A 55 0.36 12.17 -0.63
CA GLN A 55 1.80 12.19 -0.32
C GLN A 55 2.67 11.71 -1.48
N GLY A 56 2.08 11.29 -2.59
CA GLY A 56 2.76 10.70 -3.74
C GLY A 56 3.39 9.35 -3.44
N PHE A 57 2.81 8.58 -2.51
CA PHE A 57 3.27 7.23 -2.17
C PHE A 57 2.61 6.15 -3.04
N LEU A 58 1.39 6.39 -3.53
CA LEU A 58 0.62 5.45 -4.33
C LEU A 58 0.29 6.04 -5.71
N ASP A 59 0.16 5.16 -6.69
CA ASP A 59 -0.52 5.44 -7.95
C ASP A 59 -1.85 4.67 -7.95
N ALA A 60 -2.95 5.37 -8.23
CA ALA A 60 -4.28 4.79 -8.34
C ALA A 60 -4.76 4.82 -9.80
N GLU A 61 -5.50 3.81 -10.23
CA GLU A 61 -6.10 3.73 -11.58
C GLU A 61 -7.59 3.36 -11.47
N GLY A 62 -8.43 4.00 -12.28
CA GLY A 62 -9.90 3.86 -12.28
C GLY A 62 -10.59 5.06 -11.62
N ASP A 63 -11.93 5.13 -11.69
CA ASP A 63 -12.71 6.25 -11.11
C ASP A 63 -13.67 5.73 -10.03
N PRO A 64 -13.49 6.07 -8.73
CA PRO A 64 -12.44 6.94 -8.16
C PRO A 64 -11.06 6.27 -8.06
N TRP A 65 -11.04 4.93 -7.93
CA TRP A 65 -9.90 4.03 -8.15
C TRP A 65 -10.40 2.58 -8.05
N GLU A 66 -9.92 1.72 -8.95
CA GLU A 66 -10.22 0.28 -9.00
C GLU A 66 -9.04 -0.56 -8.53
N LYS A 67 -7.83 -0.07 -8.78
CA LYS A 67 -6.58 -0.70 -8.38
C LYS A 67 -5.54 0.33 -8.01
N VAL A 68 -4.63 -0.08 -7.15
CA VAL A 68 -3.58 0.79 -6.60
C VAL A 68 -2.26 0.04 -6.55
N ARG A 69 -1.16 0.77 -6.71
CA ARG A 69 0.19 0.26 -6.52
C ARG A 69 1.05 1.26 -5.76
N LEU A 70 2.20 0.81 -5.27
CA LEU A 70 3.23 1.74 -4.81
C LEU A 70 3.79 2.54 -5.99
N SER A 71 3.87 3.85 -5.82
CA SER A 71 4.67 4.72 -6.69
C SER A 71 6.17 4.43 -6.49
N LEU A 72 7.01 4.92 -7.41
CA LEU A 72 8.47 4.83 -7.28
C LEU A 72 8.98 5.44 -5.96
N LYS A 73 8.36 6.54 -5.51
CA LYS A 73 8.66 7.19 -4.23
C LYS A 73 8.30 6.29 -3.06
N GLY A 74 7.12 5.68 -3.08
CA GLY A 74 6.66 4.74 -2.06
C GLY A 74 7.57 3.52 -1.94
N VAL A 75 7.96 2.93 -3.07
CA VAL A 75 8.92 1.81 -3.11
C VAL A 75 10.25 2.22 -2.50
N THR A 76 10.82 3.37 -2.93
CA THR A 76 12.12 3.83 -2.45
C THR A 76 12.12 4.09 -0.94
N ALA A 77 11.04 4.69 -0.42
CA ALA A 77 10.88 4.94 1.02
C ALA A 77 10.80 3.63 1.83
N LEU A 78 10.10 2.62 1.32
CA LEU A 78 9.98 1.32 1.97
C LEU A 78 11.28 0.50 1.86
N ASP A 79 11.95 0.50 0.70
CA ASP A 79 13.24 -0.15 0.49
C ASP A 79 14.34 0.45 1.37
N ALA A 80 14.41 1.78 1.49
CA ALA A 80 15.38 2.45 2.36
C ALA A 80 15.18 2.07 3.83
N ARG A 81 13.93 1.90 4.25
CA ARG A 81 13.58 1.44 5.59
C ARG A 81 13.96 -0.03 5.79
N ALA A 82 13.68 -0.90 4.81
CA ALA A 82 14.07 -2.32 4.88
C ALA A 82 15.60 -2.49 4.97
N ARG A 83 16.36 -1.70 4.20
CA ARG A 83 17.85 -1.73 4.25
C ARG A 83 18.42 -1.20 5.56
N SER A 84 17.78 -0.22 6.20
CA SER A 84 18.24 0.31 7.50
C SER A 84 18.13 -0.68 8.65
N TYR A 85 17.31 -1.74 8.52
CA TYR A 85 17.23 -2.84 9.48
C TYR A 85 18.22 -3.98 9.22
N CYS A 86 19.02 -3.91 8.14
CA CYS A 86 20.17 -4.80 7.92
C CYS A 86 21.49 -4.01 7.99
N PRO A 87 21.95 -3.59 9.20
CA PRO A 87 23.33 -3.22 9.36
C PRO A 87 24.15 -4.53 9.34
N ASN A 88 25.08 -4.64 8.38
CA ASN A 88 26.05 -5.74 8.17
C ASN A 88 25.62 -6.84 7.19
N LEU A 89 26.03 -6.66 5.94
CA LEU A 89 26.86 -7.67 5.27
C LEU A 89 28.32 -7.38 5.63
#